data_AF-A0A5K0VRW2-F1
#
_entry.id   AF-A0A5K0VRW2-F1
#
_cell.length_a   1.000
_cell.length_b   1.000
_cell.length_c   1.000
_cell.angle_alpha   90.00
_cell.angle_beta   90.00
_cell.angle_gamma   90.00
#
_symmetry.space_group_name_H-M   'P 1'
#
loop_
_entity.id
_entity.type
_entity.pdbx_description
1 polymer ?
#
loop_
_entity_poly.entity_id
_entity_poly.type
_entity_poly.pdbx_seq_one_letter_code
_entity_poly.pdbx_strand_id
1 'polypeptide(L)'
;GLIIDRIRDSTMKDSTAAKKFIYLGDGRGDYCPALKLDESDKVLPRKDYPLWNLIQKNPQLIRAEIHAWCNAAELEETLVQLIHANTSDSIAADCKSLSALPSHHEALVLHPLPVQQ
;
A
#
# COMPACT_ATOMS: atom_id res chain seq x y z
N GLY A 1 -14.77 6.83 0.83
CA GLY A 1 -14.48 7.25 2.21
C GLY A 1 -13.72 8.55 2.12
N LEU A 2 -14.04 9.56 2.93
CA LEU A 2 -13.66 10.96 2.66
C LEU A 2 -12.21 11.18 2.23
N ILE A 3 -11.25 10.48 2.85
CA ILE A 3 -9.82 10.58 2.51
C ILE A 3 -9.50 9.88 1.18
N ILE A 4 -9.95 8.63 0.98
CA ILE A 4 -9.75 7.89 -0.28
C ILE A 4 -10.36 8.64 -1.46
N ASP A 5 -11.57 9.16 -1.29
CA ASP A 5 -12.29 9.89 -2.34
C ASP A 5 -11.51 11.17 -2.70
N ARG A 6 -11.05 11.93 -1.69
CA ARG A 6 -10.25 13.14 -1.89
C ARG A 6 -8.91 12.88 -2.61
N ILE A 7 -8.22 11.78 -2.29
CA ILE A 7 -6.96 11.41 -2.95
C ILE A 7 -7.23 11.00 -4.41
N ARG A 8 -8.31 10.26 -4.67
CA ARG A 8 -8.68 9.89 -6.04
C ARG A 8 -9.02 11.13 -6.87
N ASP A 9 -9.80 12.06 -6.33
CA ASP A 9 -10.15 13.31 -7.00
C ASP A 9 -8.93 14.22 -7.27
N SER A 10 -7.94 14.23 -6.36
CA SER A 10 -6.73 15.02 -6.55
C SER A 10 -5.79 14.43 -7.60
N THR A 11 -5.83 13.11 -7.79
CA THR A 11 -4.94 12.39 -8.71
C THR A 11 -5.51 12.26 -10.12
N MET A 12 -6.84 12.32 -10.29
CA MET A 12 -7.51 12.33 -11.60
C MET A 12 -7.16 13.54 -12.48
N LYS A 13 -6.60 14.61 -11.90
CA LYS A 13 -6.14 15.81 -12.64
C LYS A 13 -4.77 15.62 -13.31
N ASP A 14 -4.08 14.53 -12.99
CA ASP A 14 -2.76 14.17 -13.49
C ASP A 14 -2.97 13.13 -14.61
N SER A 15 -2.82 13.53 -15.88
CA SER A 15 -3.20 12.76 -17.09
C SER A 15 -2.36 11.50 -17.38
N THR A 16 -1.60 11.01 -16.40
CA THR A 16 -0.67 9.89 -16.52
C THR A 16 -1.16 8.70 -15.68
N ALA A 17 -2.08 7.93 -16.27
CA ALA A 17 -2.65 6.68 -15.74
C ALA A 17 -3.42 6.79 -14.39
N ALA A 18 -4.47 5.97 -14.25
CA ALA A 18 -5.22 5.89 -13.00
C ALA A 18 -4.30 5.34 -11.89
N LYS A 19 -4.06 6.14 -10.84
CA LYS A 19 -3.27 5.72 -9.67
C LYS A 19 -4.04 4.65 -8.89
N LYS A 20 -3.34 3.56 -8.55
CA LYS A 20 -3.88 2.44 -7.76
C LYS A 20 -3.55 2.64 -6.27
N PHE A 21 -4.44 2.22 -5.37
CA PHE A 21 -4.16 2.21 -3.93
C PHE A 21 -3.52 0.89 -3.49
N ILE A 22 -2.54 1.00 -2.58
CA ILE A 22 -2.08 -0.11 -1.74
C ILE A 22 -2.36 0.31 -0.30
N TYR A 23 -3.41 -0.25 0.32
CA TYR A 23 -3.87 0.13 1.65
C TYR A 23 -3.35 -0.86 2.71
N LEU A 24 -2.61 -0.37 3.70
CA LEU A 24 -2.09 -1.19 4.80
C LEU A 24 -2.90 -0.90 6.07
N GLY A 25 -3.23 -1.94 6.84
CA GLY A 25 -3.90 -1.74 8.13
C GLY A 25 -3.96 -3.00 8.99
N ASP A 26 -4.16 -2.82 10.28
CA ASP A 26 -4.38 -3.89 11.26
C ASP A 26 -5.62 -3.62 12.13
N GLY A 27 -6.09 -2.38 12.20
CA GLY A 27 -7.13 -1.93 13.11
C GLY A 27 -8.55 -2.16 12.60
N ARG A 28 -9.51 -2.19 13.52
CA ARG A 28 -10.95 -2.28 13.18
C ARG A 28 -11.42 -1.07 12.35
N GLY A 29 -10.82 0.10 12.59
CA GLY A 29 -11.15 1.34 11.87
C GLY A 29 -10.81 1.29 10.39
N ASP A 30 -9.91 0.40 9.98
CA ASP A 30 -9.45 0.25 8.60
C ASP A 30 -10.43 -0.54 7.72
N TYR A 31 -11.40 -1.23 8.31
CA TYR A 31 -12.35 -2.05 7.55
C TYR A 31 -13.24 -1.19 6.64
N CYS A 32 -13.75 -0.06 7.14
CA CYS A 32 -14.62 0.82 6.34
C CYS A 32 -13.88 1.45 5.13
N PRO A 33 -12.64 1.98 5.28
CA PRO A 33 -11.81 2.37 4.15
C PRO A 33 -11.51 1.21 3.18
N ALA A 34 -11.21 0.00 3.66
CA ALA A 34 -10.94 -1.16 2.82
C ALA A 34 -12.13 -1.54 1.90
N LEU A 35 -13.36 -1.37 2.38
CA LEU A 35 -14.59 -1.56 1.57
C LEU A 35 -14.76 -0.54 0.42
N LYS A 36 -13.97 0.54 0.41
CA LYS A 36 -14.04 1.61 -0.61
C LYS A 36 -12.96 1.49 -1.68
N LEU A 37 -12.11 0.47 -1.59
CA LEU A 37 -11.12 0.14 -2.60
C LEU A 37 -11.80 -0.55 -3.79
N ASP A 38 -11.25 -0.36 -4.98
CA ASP A 38 -11.73 -0.97 -6.22
C ASP A 38 -10.90 -2.22 -6.60
N GLU A 39 -11.31 -2.92 -7.65
CA GLU A 39 -10.68 -4.18 -8.11
C GLU A 39 -9.20 -4.02 -8.51
N SER A 40 -8.80 -2.81 -8.92
CA SER A 40 -7.40 -2.50 -9.25
C SER A 40 -6.53 -2.28 -8.02
N ASP A 41 -7.14 -2.02 -6.87
CA ASP A 41 -6.45 -1.69 -5.62
C ASP A 41 -6.04 -2.95 -4.85
N LYS A 42 -5.14 -2.77 -3.88
CA LYS A 42 -4.63 -3.82 -3.00
C LYS A 42 -4.89 -3.45 -1.54
N VAL A 43 -5.25 -4.43 -0.72
CA VAL A 43 -5.34 -4.29 0.74
C VAL A 43 -4.41 -5.28 1.43
N LEU A 44 -3.62 -4.79 2.37
CA LEU A 44 -2.61 -5.54 3.09
C LEU A 44 -2.96 -5.63 4.59
N PRO A 45 -3.89 -6.53 4.97
CA PRO A 45 -4.29 -6.69 6.36
C PRO A 45 -3.26 -7.48 7.16
N ARG A 46 -2.94 -7.02 8.37
CA ARG A 46 -2.10 -7.80 9.30
C ARG A 46 -2.85 -9.03 9.79
N LYS A 47 -2.26 -10.22 9.60
CA LYS A 47 -2.85 -11.50 10.03
C LYS A 47 -3.08 -11.52 11.54
N ASP A 48 -4.21 -12.11 11.93
CA ASP A 48 -4.68 -12.25 13.32
C ASP A 48 -5.08 -10.94 14.03
N TYR A 49 -5.09 -9.81 13.31
CA TYR A 49 -5.54 -8.51 13.83
C TYR A 49 -6.98 -8.19 13.40
N PRO A 50 -7.65 -7.20 14.02
CA PRO A 50 -9.06 -6.90 13.76
C PRO A 50 -9.45 -6.68 12.29
N LEU A 51 -8.62 -6.01 11.49
CA LEU A 51 -8.91 -5.83 10.05
C LEU A 51 -9.00 -7.19 9.34
N TRP A 52 -7.98 -8.03 9.51
CA TRP A 52 -7.93 -9.38 8.93
C TRP A 52 -9.12 -10.22 9.34
N ASN A 53 -9.44 -10.23 10.63
CA ASN A 53 -10.56 -11.01 11.18
C ASN A 53 -11.91 -10.56 10.62
N LEU A 54 -12.08 -9.28 10.28
CA LEU A 54 -13.29 -8.78 9.64
C LEU A 54 -13.36 -9.16 8.16
N ILE A 55 -12.24 -9.03 7.44
CA ILE A 55 -12.14 -9.44 6.04
C ILE A 55 -12.44 -10.94 5.89
N GLN A 56 -11.87 -11.80 6.75
CA GLN A 56 -12.08 -13.25 6.68
C GLN A 56 -13.54 -13.68 6.89
N LYS A 57 -14.34 -12.89 7.63
CA LYS A 57 -15.77 -13.21 7.82
C LYS A 57 -16.58 -13.11 6.54
N ASN A 58 -16.21 -12.18 5.64
CA ASN A 58 -16.88 -12.02 4.36
C ASN A 58 -15.95 -11.37 3.33
N PRO A 59 -15.00 -12.14 2.76
CA PRO A 59 -13.99 -11.59 1.85
C PRO A 59 -14.60 -11.00 0.58
N GLN A 60 -15.79 -11.46 0.17
CA GLN A 60 -16.49 -10.98 -1.03
C GLN A 60 -16.94 -9.52 -0.95
N LEU A 61 -16.96 -8.92 0.24
CA LEU A 61 -17.23 -7.48 0.40
C LEU A 61 -16.02 -6.61 0.07
N ILE A 62 -14.82 -7.19 0.04
CA ILE A 62 -13.59 -6.51 -0.35
C ILE A 62 -13.40 -6.72 -1.85
N ARG A 63 -13.48 -5.62 -2.61
CA ARG A 63 -13.25 -5.65 -4.06
C ARG A 63 -11.77 -5.69 -4.42
N ALA A 64 -10.92 -5.09 -3.57
CA ALA A 64 -9.47 -5.09 -3.74
C ALA A 64 -8.86 -6.48 -3.56
N GLU A 65 -7.70 -6.70 -4.17
CA GLU A 65 -6.92 -7.91 -3.92
C GLU A 65 -6.33 -7.90 -2.50
N ILE A 66 -6.40 -9.04 -1.80
CA ILE A 66 -6.03 -9.15 -0.39
C ILE A 66 -4.66 -9.82 -0.26
N HIS A 67 -3.71 -9.14 0.38
CA HIS A 67 -2.36 -9.63 0.64
C HIS A 67 -2.01 -9.56 2.14
N ALA A 68 -2.27 -10.64 2.87
CA ALA A 68 -2.10 -10.62 4.31
C ALA A 68 -0.66 -10.88 4.76
N TRP A 69 -0.20 -10.16 5.78
CA TRP A 69 1.19 -10.23 6.28
C TRP A 69 1.26 -10.56 7.77
N CYS A 70 2.27 -11.34 8.20
CA CYS A 70 2.52 -11.68 9.61
C CYS A 70 3.54 -10.75 10.28
N ASN A 71 4.56 -10.34 9.53
CA ASN A 71 5.75 -9.66 10.05
C ASN A 71 6.30 -8.64 9.03
N ALA A 72 7.29 -7.85 9.45
CA ALA A 72 7.85 -6.78 8.63
C ALA A 72 8.52 -7.30 7.35
N ALA A 73 9.19 -8.46 7.38
CA ALA A 73 9.87 -9.02 6.22
C ALA A 73 8.85 -9.46 5.14
N GLU A 74 7.78 -10.15 5.54
CA GLU A 74 6.68 -10.50 4.62
C GLU A 74 6.00 -9.25 4.03
N LEU A 75 5.80 -8.22 4.85
CA LEU A 75 5.22 -6.96 4.41
C LEU A 75 6.11 -6.27 3.37
N GLU A 76 7.42 -6.19 3.63
CA GLU A 76 8.41 -5.62 2.72
C GLU A 76 8.42 -6.36 1.39
N GLU A 77 8.55 -7.69 1.41
CA GLU A 77 8.57 -8.52 0.21
C GLU A 77 7.31 -8.30 -0.63
N THR A 78 6.14 -8.34 0.01
CA THR A 78 4.85 -8.16 -0.67
C THR A 78 4.74 -6.76 -1.28
N LEU A 79 5.13 -5.72 -0.54
CA LEU A 79 5.03 -4.35 -1.02
C LEU A 79 5.94 -4.10 -2.24
N VAL A 80 7.18 -4.61 -2.20
CA VAL A 80 8.13 -4.51 -3.32
C VAL A 80 7.58 -5.22 -4.55
N GLN A 81 7.05 -6.44 -4.40
CA GLN A 81 6.43 -7.19 -5.50
C GLN A 81 5.26 -6.43 -6.13
N LEU A 82 4.36 -5.86 -5.32
CA LEU A 82 3.21 -5.12 -5.79
C LEU A 82 3.61 -3.84 -6.54
N ILE A 83 4.59 -3.08 -6.04
CA ILE A 83 5.06 -1.86 -6.71
C ILE A 83 5.68 -2.21 -8.07
N HIS A 84 6.51 -3.25 -8.14
CA HIS A 84 7.11 -3.68 -9.39
C HIS A 84 6.08 -4.20 -10.40
N ALA A 85 5.11 -5.01 -9.96
CA ALA A 85 4.04 -5.50 -10.83
C ALA A 85 3.25 -4.35 -11.47
N ASN A 86 2.92 -3.32 -10.68
CA ASN A 86 2.22 -2.14 -11.17
C ASN A 86 3.08 -1.26 -12.11
N THR A 87 4.41 -1.36 -12.01
CA THR A 87 5.33 -0.67 -12.92
C THR A 87 5.45 -1.44 -14.24
N SER A 88 5.48 -2.77 -14.21
CA SER A 88 5.56 -3.63 -15.41
C SER A 88 4.32 -3.55 -16.31
N ASP A 89 3.13 -3.35 -15.74
CA ASP A 89 1.90 -3.02 -16.50
C ASP A 89 2.07 -1.75 -17.35
N SER A 90 2.96 -0.84 -16.93
CA SER A 90 3.25 0.44 -17.61
C SER A 90 4.49 0.36 -18.52
N ILE A 91 5.44 -0.55 -18.25
CA ILE A 91 6.69 -0.72 -19.02
C ILE A 91 6.48 -1.55 -20.31
N ALA A 92 5.34 -2.23 -20.48
CA ALA A 92 4.95 -2.74 -21.81
C ALA A 92 4.82 -1.61 -22.86
N ALA A 93 4.74 -0.34 -22.43
CA ALA A 93 4.76 0.83 -23.30
C ALA A 93 6.13 1.53 -23.41
N ASP A 94 7.13 1.21 -22.57
CA ASP A 94 8.46 1.86 -22.62
C ASP A 94 9.60 0.89 -22.30
N CYS A 95 9.96 0.10 -23.30
CA CYS A 95 11.12 -0.78 -23.29
C CYS A 95 12.43 0.00 -23.38
N LYS A 96 13.07 0.31 -22.24
CA LYS A 96 14.52 0.16 -21.96
C LYS A 96 14.93 0.92 -20.70
N SER A 97 15.81 0.29 -19.93
CA SER A 97 16.70 0.89 -18.91
C SER A 97 16.16 0.96 -17.48
N LEU A 98 16.25 -0.16 -16.77
CA LEU A 98 16.57 -0.14 -15.34
C LEU A 98 17.63 -1.20 -15.04
N SER A 99 18.86 -0.93 -15.49
CA SER A 99 20.05 -1.53 -14.88
C SER A 99 20.62 -0.53 -13.87
N ALA A 100 20.80 -1.00 -12.62
CA ALA A 100 21.50 -0.38 -11.50
C ALA A 100 20.65 0.45 -10.50
N LEU A 101 20.33 -0.18 -9.37
CA LEU A 101 20.18 0.49 -8.07
C LEU A 101 21.38 0.09 -7.19
N PRO A 102 22.21 1.04 -6.70
CA PRO A 102 23.16 0.75 -5.63
C PRO A 102 22.47 0.84 -4.27
N SER A 103 22.71 -0.17 -3.43
CA SER A 103 22.36 -0.20 -2.01
C SER A 103 23.19 0.85 -1.26
N HIS A 104 22.53 1.87 -0.71
CA HIS A 104 23.12 2.70 0.35
C HIS A 104 22.22 2.69 1.57
N HIS A 105 22.63 1.90 2.55
CA HIS A 105 22.15 1.94 3.92
C HIS A 105 22.86 3.10 4.62
N GLU A 106 22.13 4.12 5.06
CA GLU A 106 22.67 5.12 5.99
C GLU A 106 21.74 5.24 7.18
N ALA A 107 22.28 4.91 8.35
CA ALA A 107 21.57 4.88 9.62
C ALA A 107 21.28 6.30 10.10
N LEU A 108 20.01 6.65 10.26
CA LEU A 108 19.58 7.90 10.88
C LEU A 108 19.88 7.86 12.39
N VAL A 109 20.94 8.56 12.80
CA VAL A 109 21.21 8.85 14.21
C VAL A 109 20.23 9.93 14.68
N LEU A 110 19.29 9.58 15.56
CA LEU A 110 18.45 10.56 16.25
C LEU A 110 19.24 11.18 17.41
N HIS A 111 19.47 12.49 17.36
CA HIS A 111 19.86 13.26 18.54
C HIS A 111 18.60 13.74 19.28
N PRO A 112 18.50 13.53 20.61
CA PRO A 112 17.35 13.96 21.39
C PRO A 112 17.32 15.49 21.54
N LEU A 113 16.12 16.07 21.44
CA LEU A 113 15.87 17.50 21.61
C LEU A 113 15.98 17.92 23.09
N PRO A 114 16.50 19.12 23.38
CA PRO A 114 16.64 19.60 24.75
C PRO A 114 15.29 19.97 25.35
N VAL A 115 15.06 19.51 26.58
CA VAL A 115 13.92 19.90 27.41
C VAL A 115 14.21 21.29 27.99
N GLN A 116 13.35 22.28 27.72
CA GLN A 116 13.40 23.57 28.40
C GLN A 116 12.77 23.41 29.80
N GLN A 117 13.49 23.86 30.82
CA GLN A 117 13.02 23.94 32.21
C GLN A 117 12.10 25.13 32.44
#